data_AF-D1QTD3-F1
#
_entry.id   AF-D1QTD3-F1
#
_cell.length_a   1.000
_cell.length_b   1.000
_cell.length_c   1.000
_cell.angle_alpha   90.00
_cell.angle_beta   90.00
_cell.angle_gamma   90.00
#
_symmetry.space_group_name_H-M   'P 1'
#
loop_
_entity.id
_entity.type
_entity.pdbx_description
1 polymer ?
#
loop_
_entity_poly.entity_id
_entity_poly.type
_entity_poly.pdbx_seq_one_letter_code
_entity_poly.pdbx_strand_id
1 'polypeptide(L)'
;MYIMEKIIKYQWIVYLLGWFVFQLFPAYFGLTSTSEEFLIQFLFIVGIIVIAICSFNFGIANGKLAGWLMFVFAMIVNVVVALATFIFLLGQSWHN
;
A
#
# COMPACT_ATOMS: atom_id res chain seq x y z
N MET A 1 -9.60 26.91 -11.78
CA MET A 1 -10.66 26.06 -11.19
C MET A 1 -10.56 24.60 -11.64
N TYR A 2 -10.32 24.33 -12.93
CA TYR A 2 -10.21 22.97 -13.50
C TYR A 2 -9.13 22.05 -12.90
N ILE A 3 -7.99 22.62 -12.47
CA ILE A 3 -6.87 21.86 -11.87
C ILE A 3 -7.23 21.36 -10.47
N MET A 4 -7.92 22.17 -9.65
CA MET A 4 -8.35 21.81 -8.30
C MET A 4 -9.33 20.63 -8.30
N GLU A 5 -10.32 20.63 -9.20
CA GLU A 5 -11.26 19.50 -9.32
C GLU A 5 -10.58 18.20 -9.74
N LYS A 6 -9.60 18.27 -10.64
CA LYS A 6 -8.80 17.09 -11.02
C LYS A 6 -7.99 16.57 -9.84
N ILE A 7 -7.34 17.45 -9.07
CA ILE A 7 -6.54 17.06 -7.91
C ILE A 7 -7.40 16.35 -6.85
N ILE A 8 -8.61 16.86 -6.58
CA ILE A 8 -9.57 16.24 -5.65
C ILE A 8 -9.97 14.82 -6.11
N LYS A 9 -10.08 14.57 -7.41
CA LYS A 9 -10.44 13.25 -7.93
C LYS A 9 -9.33 12.21 -7.79
N TYR A 10 -8.06 12.63 -7.81
CA TYR A 10 -6.89 11.73 -7.77
C TYR A 10 -6.20 11.66 -6.41
N GLN A 11 -6.66 12.40 -5.41
CA GLN A 11 -6.10 12.38 -4.04
C GLN A 11 -6.04 10.95 -3.46
N TRP A 12 -7.02 10.10 -3.77
CA TRP A 12 -7.07 8.71 -3.32
C TRP A 12 -5.92 7.85 -3.86
N ILE A 13 -5.45 8.14 -5.07
CA ILE A 13 -4.26 7.48 -5.63
C ILE A 13 -3.02 7.92 -4.84
N VAL A 14 -2.92 9.20 -4.50
CA VAL A 14 -1.79 9.73 -3.71
C VAL A 14 -1.75 9.12 -2.31
N TYR A 15 -2.90 9.01 -1.63
CA TYR A 15 -2.99 8.32 -0.33
C TYR A 15 -2.53 6.87 -0.43
N LEU A 16 -2.93 6.17 -1.49
CA LEU A 16 -2.57 4.77 -1.71
C LEU A 16 -1.08 4.60 -2.03
N LEU A 17 -0.49 5.51 -2.79
CA LEU A 17 0.96 5.55 -3.02
C LEU A 17 1.73 5.80 -1.72
N GLY A 18 1.29 6.76 -0.91
CA GLY A 18 1.86 7.02 0.40
C GLY A 18 1.80 5.80 1.33
N TRP A 19 0.69 5.04 1.26
CA TRP A 19 0.55 3.80 2.01
C TRP A 19 1.58 2.74 1.60
N PHE A 20 1.80 2.52 0.30
CA PHE A 20 2.81 1.54 -0.15
C PHE A 20 4.23 1.94 0.25
N VAL A 21 4.55 3.24 0.22
CA VAL A 21 5.84 3.72 0.73
C VAL A 21 5.96 3.46 2.23
N PHE A 22 4.89 3.71 2.99
CA PHE A 22 4.86 3.44 4.43
C PHE A 22 5.01 1.95 4.76
N GLN A 23 4.41 1.06 3.97
CA GLN A 23 4.49 -0.39 4.17
C GLN A 23 5.91 -0.95 4.02
N LEU A 24 6.81 -0.24 3.33
CA LEU A 24 8.23 -0.57 3.21
C LEU A 24 9.05 -0.16 4.46
N PHE A 25 8.44 0.57 5.41
CA PHE A 25 9.09 1.04 6.64
C PHE A 25 9.91 -0.04 7.36
N PRO A 26 9.45 -1.29 7.57
CA PRO A 26 10.24 -2.30 8.25
C PRO A 26 11.60 -2.55 7.57
N ALA A 27 11.63 -2.58 6.23
CA ALA A 27 12.85 -2.77 5.45
C ALA A 27 13.78 -1.55 5.50
N TYR A 28 13.25 -0.33 5.54
CA TYR A 28 14.09 0.88 5.65
C TYR A 28 14.86 0.95 6.97
N PHE A 29 14.27 0.43 8.06
CA PHE A 29 14.87 0.48 9.39
C PHE A 29 15.62 -0.79 9.78
N GLY A 30 15.67 -1.79 8.89
CA GLY A 30 16.42 -3.03 9.14
C GLY A 30 15.93 -3.77 10.38
N LEU A 31 14.61 -3.78 10.60
CA LEU A 31 14.02 -4.55 11.68
C LEU A 31 14.16 -6.03 11.28
N THR A 32 14.93 -6.87 12.01
CA THR A 32 15.16 -8.32 11.71
C THR A 32 14.78 -9.36 12.81
N SER A 33 14.05 -8.99 13.86
CA SER A 33 13.44 -9.84 14.90
C SER A 33 12.13 -10.58 14.51
N THR A 34 11.83 -11.69 15.19
CA THR A 34 10.62 -12.52 14.99
C THR A 34 9.28 -11.76 15.14
N SER A 35 9.26 -10.65 15.87
CA SER A 35 8.09 -9.77 15.97
C SER A 35 7.75 -9.03 14.68
N GLU A 36 8.61 -9.06 13.66
CA GLU A 36 8.41 -8.28 12.44
C GLU A 36 7.72 -9.02 11.33
N GLU A 37 7.74 -10.35 11.33
CA GLU A 37 6.86 -11.13 10.46
C GLU A 37 5.39 -10.81 10.80
N PHE A 38 5.10 -10.65 12.09
CA PHE A 38 3.82 -10.16 12.57
C PHE A 38 3.56 -8.71 12.11
N LEU A 39 4.57 -7.83 12.14
CA LEU A 39 4.43 -6.45 11.65
C LEU A 39 4.13 -6.40 10.15
N ILE A 40 4.80 -7.20 9.31
CA ILE A 40 4.54 -7.29 7.87
C ILE A 40 3.12 -7.79 7.61
N GLN A 41 2.69 -8.85 8.30
CA GLN A 41 1.33 -9.37 8.20
C GLN A 41 0.29 -8.33 8.64
N PHE A 42 0.54 -7.64 9.75
CA PHE A 42 -0.31 -6.57 10.24
C PHE A 42 -0.43 -5.44 9.21
N LEU A 43 0.68 -4.95 8.68
CA LEU A 43 0.70 -3.90 7.65
C LEU A 43 -0.01 -4.36 6.36
N PHE A 44 0.13 -5.62 5.98
CA PHE A 44 -0.59 -6.18 4.83
C PHE A 44 -2.11 -6.15 5.04
N ILE A 45 -2.61 -6.58 6.22
CA ILE A 45 -4.03 -6.56 6.56
C ILE A 45 -4.58 -5.13 6.62
N VAL A 46 -3.87 -4.22 7.28
CA VAL A 46 -4.24 -2.80 7.31
C VAL A 46 -4.23 -2.23 5.89
N GLY A 47 -3.30 -2.66 5.05
CA GLY A 47 -3.25 -2.28 3.64
C GLY A 47 -4.49 -2.67 2.86
N ILE A 48 -5.07 -3.85 3.10
CA ILE A 48 -6.35 -4.25 2.49
C ILE A 48 -7.45 -3.23 2.83
N ILE A 49 -7.51 -2.79 4.10
CA ILE A 49 -8.50 -1.83 4.56
C ILE A 49 -8.29 -0.46 3.88
N VAL A 50 -7.04 0.03 3.85
CA VAL A 50 -6.70 1.29 3.19
C VAL A 50 -7.02 1.25 1.70
N ILE A 51 -6.72 0.15 1.03
CA ILE A 51 -7.03 -0.07 -0.38
C ILE A 51 -8.53 -0.05 -0.62
N ALA A 52 -9.31 -0.73 0.23
CA ALA A 52 -10.77 -0.74 0.13
C ALA A 52 -11.35 0.68 0.25
N ILE A 53 -10.90 1.46 1.25
CA ILE A 53 -11.34 2.85 1.47
C ILE A 53 -10.98 3.74 0.27
N CYS A 54 -9.72 3.71 -0.16
CA CYS A 54 -9.25 4.55 -1.27
C CYS A 54 -9.95 4.20 -2.58
N SER A 55 -10.09 2.91 -2.87
CA SER A 55 -10.74 2.44 -4.11
C SER A 55 -12.23 2.74 -4.13
N PHE A 56 -12.90 2.64 -2.98
CA PHE A 56 -14.30 3.01 -2.84
C PHE A 56 -14.52 4.50 -3.11
N ASN A 57 -13.75 5.37 -2.45
CA ASN A 57 -13.89 6.81 -2.63
C ASN A 57 -13.45 7.27 -4.03
N PHE A 58 -12.43 6.64 -4.61
CA PHE A 58 -12.04 6.85 -6.01
C PHE A 58 -13.14 6.43 -6.98
N GLY A 59 -13.83 5.32 -6.70
CA GLY A 59 -14.98 4.84 -7.45
C GLY A 59 -16.19 5.76 -7.37
N ILE A 60 -16.45 6.40 -6.22
CA ILE A 60 -17.48 7.44 -6.09
C ILE A 60 -17.14 8.64 -6.99
N ALA A 61 -15.88 9.05 -7.03
CA ALA A 61 -15.46 10.25 -7.76
C ALA A 61 -15.30 10.06 -9.29
N ASN A 62 -14.96 8.84 -9.73
CA ASN A 62 -14.58 8.55 -11.12
C ASN A 62 -15.38 7.41 -11.77
N GLY A 63 -16.33 6.80 -11.05
CA GLY A 63 -17.19 5.72 -11.51
C GLY A 63 -16.80 4.35 -10.95
N LYS A 64 -17.81 3.47 -10.80
CA LYS A 64 -17.69 2.15 -10.18
C LYS A 64 -16.60 1.27 -10.81
N LEU A 65 -16.47 1.28 -12.14
CA LEU A 65 -15.46 0.51 -12.85
C LEU A 65 -14.03 0.96 -12.50
N ALA A 66 -13.81 2.27 -12.40
CA ALA A 66 -12.51 2.84 -12.05
C ALA A 66 -12.09 2.47 -10.62
N GLY A 67 -13.04 2.49 -9.67
CA GLY A 67 -12.82 2.01 -8.31
C GLY A 67 -12.44 0.52 -8.25
N TRP A 68 -13.13 -0.33 -9.02
CA TRP A 68 -12.81 -1.75 -9.10
C TRP A 68 -11.42 -2.02 -9.69
N LEU A 69 -11.06 -1.34 -10.78
CA LEU A 69 -9.73 -1.45 -11.38
C LEU A 69 -8.64 -1.03 -10.39
N MET A 70 -8.87 0.08 -9.67
CA MET A 70 -7.95 0.55 -8.62
C MET A 70 -7.79 -0.48 -7.52
N PHE A 71 -8.90 -1.07 -7.04
CA PHE A 71 -8.85 -2.08 -5.98
C PHE A 71 -8.03 -3.31 -6.39
N VAL A 72 -8.32 -3.88 -7.56
CA VAL A 72 -7.61 -5.08 -8.05
C VAL A 72 -6.13 -4.80 -8.24
N PHE A 73 -5.79 -3.69 -8.89
CA PHE A 73 -4.40 -3.31 -9.12
C PHE A 73 -3.66 -3.06 -7.79
N ALA A 74 -4.27 -2.31 -6.88
CA ALA A 74 -3.70 -2.00 -5.58
C ALA A 74 -3.50 -3.25 -4.72
N MET A 75 -4.42 -4.22 -4.77
CA MET A 75 -4.26 -5.51 -4.07
C MET A 75 -3.06 -6.30 -4.59
N ILE A 76 -2.83 -6.33 -5.90
CA ILE A 76 -1.64 -6.96 -6.49
C ILE A 76 -0.38 -6.26 -5.97
N VAL A 77 -0.36 -4.92 -6.00
CA VAL A 77 0.77 -4.13 -5.49
C VAL A 77 1.00 -4.38 -4.00
N ASN A 78 -0.05 -4.49 -3.18
CA ASN A 78 0.06 -4.78 -1.75
C ASN A 78 0.77 -6.12 -1.47
N VAL A 79 0.45 -7.16 -2.24
CA VAL A 79 1.11 -8.46 -2.16
C VAL A 79 2.59 -8.33 -2.56
N VAL A 80 2.87 -7.66 -3.67
CA VAL A 80 4.25 -7.45 -4.16
C VAL A 80 5.08 -6.67 -3.15
N VAL A 81 4.53 -5.60 -2.55
CA VAL A 81 5.23 -4.78 -1.55
C VAL A 81 5.49 -5.59 -0.29
N ALA A 82 4.51 -6.34 0.23
CA ALA A 82 4.72 -7.18 1.41
C ALA A 82 5.81 -8.25 1.17
N LEU A 83 5.79 -8.89 0.00
CA LEU A 83 6.78 -9.89 -0.37
C LEU A 83 8.18 -9.28 -0.56
N ALA A 84 8.26 -8.10 -1.18
CA ALA A 84 9.51 -7.36 -1.31
C ALA A 84 10.08 -6.98 0.07
N THR A 85 9.26 -6.40 0.97
CA THR A 85 9.68 -6.08 2.34
C THR A 85 10.24 -7.31 3.04
N PHE A 86 9.56 -8.46 2.93
CA PHE A 86 10.02 -9.72 3.53
C PHE A 86 11.37 -10.18 2.96
N ILE A 87 11.54 -10.17 1.63
CA ILE A 87 12.81 -10.55 0.98
C ILE A 87 13.96 -9.62 1.39
N PHE A 88 13.72 -8.31 1.45
CA PHE A 88 14.74 -7.35 1.88
C PHE A 88 15.20 -7.60 3.32
N LEU A 89 14.26 -7.86 4.23
CA LEU A 89 14.58 -8.18 5.61
C LEU A 89 15.33 -9.51 5.75
N LEU A 90 14.98 -10.52 4.96
CA LEU A 90 15.75 -11.76 4.87
C LEU A 90 17.19 -11.49 4.40
N GLY A 91 17.37 -10.64 3.39
CA GLY A 91 18.71 -10.26 2.92
C GLY A 91 19.54 -9.54 4.00
N GLN A 92 18.90 -8.66 4.78
CA GLN A 92 19.56 -7.93 5.86
C GLN A 92 19.92 -8.82 7.06
N SER A 93 19.05 -9.78 7.41
CA SER A 93 19.32 -10.69 8.53
C SER A 93 20.47 -11.65 8.26
N TRP A 94 20.77 -11.98 7.00
CA TRP A 94 21.92 -12.82 6.62
C TRP A 94 23.27 -12.12 6.74
N HIS A 95 23.30 -10.79 6.75
CA HIS A 95 24.52 -9.99 6.86
C HIS A 95 24.91 -9.66 8.31
N ASN A 96 24.04 -9.98 9.28
CA ASN A 96 24.18 -9.64 10.71
C ASN A 96 24.62 -10.86 11.52
#